data_AF-A0A2M8NME4-F1
#
_entry.id   AF-A0A2M8NME4-F1
#
_cell.length_a   1.000
_cell.length_b   1.000
_cell.length_c   1.000
_cell.angle_alpha   90.00
_cell.angle_beta   90.00
_cell.angle_gamma   90.00
#
_symmetry.space_group_name_H-M   'P 1'
#
loop_
_entity.id
_entity.type
_entity.pdbx_description
1 polymer ?
#
loop_
_entity_poly.entity_id
_entity_poly.type
_entity_poly.pdbx_seq_one_letter_code
_entity_poly.pdbx_strand_id
1 'polypeptide(L)'
;TEQLQNKADQAYFMNTASLPKGGLYISPLELRREGTPPTVYIQADGSVMPLIRYATPIYFGNRLTGIVIIDFLAQRVLDLVHPNGEDGFAYLFNTEGYYLVNTRIPTQTF
;
A
#
# COMPACT_ATOMS: atom_id res chain seq x y z
N THR A 1 -15.17 -17.12 12.48
CA THR A 1 -14.65 -17.69 11.21
C THR A 1 -14.28 -16.52 10.32
N GLU A 2 -12.99 -16.27 10.12
CA GLU A 2 -12.55 -15.27 9.14
C GLU A 2 -12.84 -15.81 7.74
N GLN A 3 -13.84 -15.24 7.07
CA GLN A 3 -14.17 -15.59 5.70
C GLN A 3 -13.22 -14.83 4.75
N LEU A 4 -12.75 -15.50 3.70
CA LEU A 4 -11.99 -14.85 2.64
C LEU A 4 -12.81 -13.72 2.04
N GLN A 5 -12.28 -12.50 2.12
CA GLN A 5 -12.92 -11.33 1.52
C GLN A 5 -12.71 -11.35 0.02
N ASN A 6 -13.78 -11.09 -0.74
CA ASN A 6 -13.66 -10.88 -2.18
C ASN A 6 -13.02 -9.50 -2.43
N LYS A 7 -11.88 -9.49 -3.13
CA LYS A 7 -11.13 -8.27 -3.50
C LYS A 7 -11.11 -8.04 -5.03
N ALA A 8 -11.97 -8.72 -5.79
CA ALA A 8 -11.98 -8.65 -7.26
C ALA A 8 -12.20 -7.22 -7.79
N ASP A 9 -13.01 -6.41 -7.09
CA ASP A 9 -13.33 -5.05 -7.51
C ASP A 9 -12.26 -4.02 -7.12
N GLN A 10 -11.18 -4.44 -6.47
CA GLN A 10 -10.11 -3.53 -6.06
C GLN A 10 -9.24 -3.15 -7.27
N ALA A 11 -8.87 -1.88 -7.36
CA ALA A 11 -8.07 -1.36 -8.48
C ALA A 11 -6.76 -2.15 -8.68
N TYR A 12 -6.07 -2.52 -7.59
CA TYR A 12 -4.85 -3.32 -7.69
C TYR A 12 -5.10 -4.72 -8.30
N PHE A 13 -6.26 -5.33 -8.04
CA PHE A 13 -6.61 -6.62 -8.63
C PHE A 13 -6.86 -6.47 -10.12
N MET A 14 -7.72 -5.52 -10.50
CA MET A 14 -8.09 -5.26 -11.89
C MET A 14 -6.89 -4.83 -12.74
N ASN A 15 -6.03 -3.97 -12.20
CA ASN A 15 -4.82 -3.51 -12.87
C ASN A 15 -3.79 -4.64 -13.04
N THR A 16 -3.69 -5.58 -12.09
CA THR A 16 -2.77 -6.73 -12.20
C THR A 16 -3.31 -7.76 -13.18
N ALA A 17 -4.60 -8.06 -13.13
CA ALA A 17 -5.25 -9.06 -13.98
C ALA A 17 -5.26 -8.66 -15.46
N SER A 18 -5.16 -7.37 -15.78
CA SER A 18 -5.07 -6.87 -17.16
C SER A 18 -3.66 -6.91 -17.74
N LEU A 19 -2.64 -7.17 -16.93
CA LEU A 19 -1.26 -7.24 -17.40
C LEU A 19 -1.00 -8.51 -18.23
N PRO A 20 -0.08 -8.44 -19.21
CA PRO A 20 0.38 -9.64 -19.90
C PRO A 20 1.12 -10.58 -18.93
N LYS A 21 1.31 -11.84 -19.37
CA LYS A 21 2.08 -12.84 -18.64
C LYS A 21 3.49 -12.30 -18.30
N GLY A 22 3.84 -12.35 -17.01
CA GLY A 22 5.11 -11.83 -16.50
C GLY A 22 5.12 -10.32 -16.21
N GLY A 23 4.00 -9.62 -16.41
CA GLY A 23 3.87 -8.22 -16.02
C GLY A 23 3.98 -8.02 -14.50
N LEU A 24 4.43 -6.84 -14.10
CA LEU A 24 4.52 -6.42 -12.71
C LEU A 24 3.71 -5.13 -12.52
N TYR A 25 2.73 -5.19 -11.64
CA TYR A 25 2.02 -4.03 -11.12
C TYR A 25 2.68 -3.59 -9.80
N ILE A 26 2.85 -2.28 -9.63
CA ILE A 26 3.29 -1.66 -8.38
C ILE A 26 2.25 -0.60 -8.04
N SER A 27 1.61 -0.71 -6.88
CA SER A 27 0.66 0.30 -6.43
C SER A 27 1.37 1.59 -6.00
N PRO A 28 0.67 2.74 -6.00
CA PRO A 28 1.03 3.84 -5.12
C PRO A 28 1.11 3.37 -3.66
N LEU A 29 1.72 4.18 -2.80
CA LEU A 29 1.64 3.97 -1.36
C LEU A 29 0.20 4.22 -0.91
N GLU A 30 -0.43 3.22 -0.31
CA GLU A 30 -1.81 3.28 0.18
C GLU A 30 -1.91 2.69 1.59
N LEU A 31 -2.95 3.08 2.34
CA LEU A 31 -3.25 2.44 3.62
C LEU A 31 -3.89 1.06 3.42
N ARG A 32 -3.59 0.11 4.31
CA ARG A 32 -4.33 -1.16 4.39
C ARG A 32 -5.82 -0.85 4.61
N ARG A 33 -6.66 -1.55 3.85
CA ARG A 33 -8.11 -1.49 3.97
C ARG A 33 -8.70 -2.89 4.08
N GLU A 34 -9.62 -3.07 5.02
CA GLU A 34 -10.28 -4.34 5.29
C GLU A 34 -11.79 -4.19 5.32
N GLY A 35 -12.47 -5.32 5.13
CA GLY A 35 -13.93 -5.39 5.18
C GLY A 35 -14.61 -5.10 3.84
N THR A 36 -15.93 -5.19 3.88
CA THR A 36 -16.83 -4.88 2.76
C THR A 36 -17.98 -4.03 3.32
N PRO A 37 -18.03 -2.71 3.05
CA PRO A 37 -17.12 -1.92 2.21
C PRO A 37 -15.72 -1.76 2.83
N PRO A 38 -14.67 -1.53 2.02
CA PRO A 38 -13.31 -1.38 2.54
C PRO A 38 -13.16 -0.10 3.37
N THR A 39 -12.72 -0.25 4.62
CA THR A 39 -12.37 0.86 5.52
C THR A 39 -10.90 0.78 5.91
N VAL A 40 -10.30 1.92 6.31
CA VAL A 40 -8.90 1.95 6.76
C VAL A 40 -8.74 1.03 7.96
N TYR A 41 -7.77 0.12 7.88
CA TYR A 41 -7.41 -0.76 8.98
C TYR A 41 -6.55 -0.01 10.00
N ILE A 42 -6.98 -0.04 11.25
CA ILE A 42 -6.27 0.53 12.40
C ILE A 42 -5.70 -0.62 13.24
N GLN A 43 -4.40 -0.55 13.52
CA GLN A 43 -3.71 -1.51 14.37
C GLN A 43 -4.14 -1.38 15.83
N ALA A 44 -3.80 -2.38 16.66
CA ALA A 44 -4.16 -2.38 18.08
C ALA A 44 -3.58 -1.19 18.87
N ASP A 45 -2.48 -0.61 18.39
CA ASP A 45 -1.84 0.57 18.97
C ASP A 45 -2.39 1.91 18.42
N GLY A 46 -3.41 1.87 17.56
CA GLY A 46 -4.03 3.05 16.94
C GLY A 46 -3.34 3.55 15.67
N SER A 47 -2.26 2.91 15.23
CA SER A 47 -1.54 3.31 14.01
C SER A 47 -2.18 2.73 12.73
N VAL A 48 -1.97 3.43 11.60
CA VAL A 48 -2.35 2.93 10.27
C VAL A 48 -1.22 2.10 9.67
N MET A 49 -1.51 1.28 8.65
CA MET A 49 -0.48 0.48 7.98
C MET A 49 -0.30 0.89 6.50
N PRO A 50 0.74 1.67 6.17
CA PRO A 50 1.04 2.06 4.79
C PRO A 50 1.71 0.92 4.02
N LEU A 51 1.23 0.65 2.81
CA LEU A 51 1.62 -0.48 1.98
C LEU A 51 1.92 -0.05 0.55
N ILE A 52 2.90 -0.71 -0.06
CA ILE A 52 3.08 -0.77 -1.51
C ILE A 52 2.82 -2.21 -1.94
N ARG A 53 1.95 -2.42 -2.92
CA ARG A 53 1.60 -3.75 -3.41
C ARG A 53 2.35 -4.03 -4.69
N TYR A 54 3.15 -5.09 -4.67
CA TYR A 54 3.77 -5.67 -5.86
C TYR A 54 2.94 -6.85 -6.28
N ALA A 55 2.43 -6.84 -7.51
CA ALA A 55 1.52 -7.87 -7.96
C ALA A 55 1.83 -8.34 -9.37
N THR A 56 1.70 -9.64 -9.60
CA THR A 56 1.94 -10.24 -10.91
C THR A 56 0.82 -11.23 -11.26
N PRO A 57 0.33 -11.25 -12.52
CA PRO A 57 -0.65 -12.23 -12.94
C PRO A 57 0.00 -13.60 -13.17
N ILE A 58 -0.66 -14.65 -12.72
CA ILE A 58 -0.25 -16.04 -12.89
C ILE A 58 -1.04 -16.67 -14.03
N TYR A 59 -0.31 -17.17 -15.03
CA TYR A 59 -0.88 -17.81 -16.20
C TYR A 59 -0.52 -19.30 -16.25
N PHE A 60 -1.52 -20.15 -16.49
CA PHE A 60 -1.33 -21.53 -16.93
C PHE A 60 -1.53 -21.59 -18.45
N GLY A 61 -0.43 -21.79 -19.19
CA GLY A 61 -0.43 -21.54 -20.64
C GLY A 61 -0.71 -20.06 -20.94
N ASN A 62 -1.81 -19.79 -21.66
CA ASN A 62 -2.33 -18.46 -22.00
C ASN A 62 -3.54 -18.05 -21.14
N ARG A 63 -3.95 -18.87 -20.17
CA ARG A 63 -5.10 -18.60 -19.30
C ARG A 63 -4.67 -17.95 -17.99
N LEU A 64 -5.19 -16.75 -17.70
CA LEU A 64 -5.08 -16.15 -16.38
C LEU A 64 -5.75 -17.06 -15.35
N THR A 65 -5.00 -17.50 -14.35
CA THR A 65 -5.46 -18.44 -13.31
C THR A 65 -5.52 -17.79 -11.93
N GLY A 66 -4.80 -16.68 -11.75
CA GLY A 66 -4.87 -15.88 -10.54
C GLY A 66 -3.84 -14.77 -10.57
N ILE A 67 -3.61 -14.16 -9.41
CA ILE A 67 -2.56 -13.17 -9.21
C ILE A 67 -1.82 -13.49 -7.91
N VAL A 68 -0.55 -13.14 -7.85
CA VAL A 68 0.22 -13.13 -6.61
C VAL A 68 0.43 -11.67 -6.23
N ILE A 69 0.19 -11.35 -4.96
CA ILE A 69 0.41 -10.02 -4.40
C ILE A 69 1.37 -10.14 -3.22
N ILE A 70 2.34 -9.23 -3.17
CA ILE A 70 3.23 -9.04 -2.04
C ILE A 70 2.96 -7.62 -1.48
N ASP A 71 2.47 -7.56 -0.25
CA ASP A 71 2.34 -6.33 0.53
C ASP A 71 3.70 -5.97 1.13
N PHE A 72 4.31 -4.89 0.66
CA PHE A 72 5.50 -4.30 1.27
C PHE A 72 5.11 -3.24 2.30
N LEU A 73 5.52 -3.42 3.56
CA LEU A 73 5.30 -2.44 4.64
C LEU A 73 6.14 -1.18 4.39
N ALA A 74 5.50 -0.15 3.82
CA ALA A 74 6.17 1.07 3.40
C ALA A 74 6.72 1.88 4.59
N GLN A 75 6.17 1.66 5.80
CA GLN A 75 6.64 2.30 7.03
C GLN A 75 8.17 2.18 7.19
N ARG A 76 8.75 1.03 6.83
CA ARG A 76 10.21 0.81 6.91
C ARG A 76 11.03 1.77 6.06
N VAL A 77 10.48 2.26 4.96
CA VAL A 77 11.12 3.25 4.08
C VAL A 77 10.82 4.66 4.56
N LEU A 78 9.58 4.90 5.03
CA LEU A 78 9.19 6.19 5.60
C LEU A 78 10.00 6.53 6.86
N ASP A 79 10.34 5.54 7.68
CA ASP A 79 11.16 5.70 8.89
C ASP A 79 12.61 6.15 8.58
N LEU A 80 13.07 6.00 7.34
CA LEU A 80 14.37 6.51 6.90
C LEU A 80 14.35 8.02 6.65
N VAL A 81 13.17 8.64 6.57
CA VAL A 81 13.03 10.07 6.36
C VAL A 81 13.20 10.79 7.70
N HIS A 82 14.42 11.21 7.97
CA HIS A 82 14.78 11.98 9.16
C HIS A 82 15.34 13.36 8.77
N PRO A 83 15.24 14.36 9.66
CA PRO A 83 15.93 15.63 9.46
C PRO A 83 17.46 15.45 9.52
N ASN A 84 18.20 16.25 8.75
CA ASN A 84 19.67 16.21 8.71
C ASN A 84 20.37 17.01 9.83
N GLY A 85 19.62 17.55 10.80
CA GLY A 85 20.14 18.34 11.91
C GLY A 85 19.17 18.36 13.09
N GLU A 86 19.68 18.68 14.30
CA GLU A 86 18.92 18.59 15.56
C GLU A 86 17.66 19.47 15.56
N ASP A 87 17.71 20.65 14.94
CA ASP A 87 16.57 21.57 14.82
C ASP A 87 15.83 21.45 13.47
N GLY A 88 16.13 20.43 12.68
CA GLY A 88 15.55 20.24 11.35
C GLY A 88 14.18 19.56 11.39
N PHE A 89 13.36 19.83 10.37
CA PHE A 89 12.15 19.07 10.09
C PHE A 89 12.25 18.40 8.72
N ALA A 90 11.70 17.20 8.61
CA ALA A 90 11.54 16.49 7.36
C ALA A 90 10.05 16.28 7.07
N TYR A 91 9.69 16.50 5.81
CA TYR A 91 8.36 16.27 5.30
C TYR A 91 8.47 15.51 4.00
N LEU A 92 7.61 14.51 3.83
CA LEU A 92 7.46 13.78 2.58
C LEU A 92 6.00 13.86 2.17
N PHE A 93 5.74 14.10 0.88
CA PHE A 93 4.40 14.26 0.33
C PHE A 93 4.17 13.29 -0.82
N ASN A 94 2.93 12.84 -1.03
CA ASN A 94 2.55 12.26 -2.32
C ASN A 94 2.32 13.36 -3.36
N THR A 95 2.05 12.94 -4.60
CA THR A 95 1.78 13.83 -5.75
C THR A 95 0.51 14.67 -5.59
N GLU A 96 -0.36 14.34 -4.64
CA GLU A 96 -1.59 15.07 -4.33
C GLU A 96 -1.40 16.09 -3.18
N GLY A 97 -0.21 16.12 -2.56
CA GLY A 97 0.13 17.07 -1.49
C GLY A 97 -0.19 16.58 -0.07
N TYR A 98 -0.59 15.32 0.11
CA TYR A 98 -0.81 14.73 1.44
C TYR A 98 0.51 14.30 2.09
N TYR A 99 0.63 14.46 3.40
CA TYR A 99 1.80 14.04 4.17
C TYR A 99 1.94 12.51 4.22
N LEU A 100 3.08 12.01 3.76
CA LEU A 100 3.55 10.65 4.00
C LEU A 100 4.41 10.58 5.27
N VAL A 101 5.17 11.65 5.54
CA VAL A 101 5.99 11.84 6.74
C VAL A 101 5.89 13.29 7.17
N ASN A 102 5.78 13.52 8.48
CA ASN A 102 5.82 14.83 9.10
C ASN A 102 6.55 14.74 10.45
N THR A 103 7.85 15.08 10.50
CA THR A 103 8.62 14.94 11.74
C THR A 103 8.35 16.05 12.76
N ARG A 104 7.65 17.12 12.35
CA ARG A 104 7.25 18.21 13.26
C ARG A 104 5.97 17.88 14.02
N ILE A 105 5.00 17.29 13.32
CA ILE A 105 3.72 16.86 13.87
C ILE A 105 3.46 15.43 13.34
N PRO A 106 4.00 14.39 14.00
CA PRO A 106 3.91 13.01 13.52
C PRO A 106 2.48 12.47 13.38
N THR A 107 1.50 13.10 14.02
CA THR A 107 0.09 12.77 13.90
C THR A 107 -0.57 13.33 12.63
N GLN A 108 0.13 14.16 11.85
CA GLN A 108 -0.31 14.67 10.54
C GLN A 108 0.38 13.90 9.40
N THR A 109 0.08 12.62 9.29
CA THR A 109 0.47 11.76 8.17
C THR A 109 -0.76 10.98 7.74
N PHE A 110 -1.04 10.97 6.43
CA PHE A 110 -2.23 10.39 5.78
C PHE A 110 -3.58 10.68 6.46
#